data_AF-A0A3Q7RIW6-F1
#
_entry.id   AF-A0A3Q7RIW6-F1
#
_cell.length_a   1.000
_cell.length_b   1.000
_cell.length_c   1.000
_cell.angle_alpha   90.00
_cell.angle_beta   90.00
_cell.angle_gamma   90.00
#
_symmetry.space_group_name_H-M   'P 1'
#
loop_
_entity.id
_entity.type
_entity.pdbx_description
1 polymer ?
#
loop_
_entity_poly.entity_id
_entity_poly.type
_entity_poly.pdbx_seq_one_letter_code
_entity_poly.pdbx_strand_id
1 'polypeptide(L)'
;MNNGPVLGHEEEVGRRTTFRLFYPESVFSDPNHNDPNTTAILTAFKPLDLKWLWEVLTGGKINTNGFWKKPALNLIYKPYQIRILDPFIIRMAAYELLHFPKVFPKNQKPKHPTTGIIAITLAFHICHEVHLAGFKYNFSDLKSPLHYYGNATMSLMNKNAYHNVTAEQLFLKDILEKNFVINLTED
;
A
#
# COMPACT_ATOMS: atom_id res chain seq x y z
N MET A 1 1.88 3.56 -4.93
CA MET A 1 1.67 2.22 -4.33
C MET A 1 0.39 1.59 -4.89
N ASN A 2 0.15 0.29 -4.67
CA ASN A 2 -1.05 -0.43 -5.15
C ASN A 2 -1.22 -0.25 -6.67
N ASN A 3 -2.45 -0.01 -7.14
CA ASN A 3 -2.81 0.24 -8.53
C ASN A 3 -3.14 1.72 -8.81
N GLY A 4 -2.49 2.67 -8.10
CA GLY A 4 -2.58 4.10 -8.39
C GLY A 4 -1.86 4.48 -9.70
N PRO A 5 -2.58 4.88 -10.76
CA PRO A 5 -1.98 5.19 -12.06
C PRO A 5 -1.23 6.51 -12.02
N VAL A 6 -0.15 6.59 -12.80
CA VAL A 6 0.54 7.84 -13.13
C VAL A 6 0.10 8.32 -14.51
N LEU A 7 0.00 7.39 -15.46
CA LEU A 7 -0.48 7.67 -16.82
C LEU A 7 -1.89 8.28 -16.78
N GLY A 8 -2.05 9.46 -17.36
CA GLY A 8 -3.30 10.22 -17.38
C GLY A 8 -3.59 11.02 -16.11
N HIS A 9 -2.65 11.04 -15.16
CA HIS A 9 -2.74 11.79 -13.89
C HIS A 9 -1.42 12.51 -13.56
N GLU A 10 -0.59 12.78 -14.57
CA GLU A 10 0.76 13.28 -14.38
C GLU A 10 0.81 14.67 -13.73
N GLU A 11 -0.23 15.48 -13.91
CA GLU A 11 -0.34 16.82 -13.34
C GLU A 11 -0.70 16.76 -11.85
N GLU A 12 -1.47 15.76 -11.41
CA GLU A 12 -1.92 15.62 -10.03
C GLU A 12 -0.94 14.82 -9.17
N VAL A 13 -0.30 13.78 -9.73
CA VAL A 13 0.56 12.86 -8.95
C VAL A 13 2.03 12.87 -9.38
N GLY A 14 2.38 13.67 -10.37
CA GLY A 14 3.72 13.72 -10.95
C GLY A 14 4.03 12.54 -11.86
N ARG A 15 5.25 12.52 -12.43
CA ARG A 15 5.64 11.56 -13.49
C ARG A 15 6.60 10.47 -13.05
N ARG A 16 7.27 10.63 -11.90
CA ARG A 16 8.40 9.78 -11.50
C ARG A 16 7.98 8.76 -10.45
N THR A 17 8.23 7.48 -10.73
CA THR A 17 8.12 6.40 -9.73
C THR A 17 9.49 5.74 -9.54
N THR A 18 10.09 5.88 -8.36
CA THR A 18 11.34 5.17 -8.03
C THR A 18 11.07 3.85 -7.29
N PHE A 19 10.14 3.89 -6.34
CA PHE A 19 9.70 2.73 -5.58
C PHE A 19 8.20 2.55 -5.69
N ARG A 20 7.74 1.32 -5.91
CA ARG A 20 6.31 1.01 -5.90
C ARG A 20 6.00 -0.22 -5.05
N LEU A 21 5.38 0.02 -3.89
CA LEU A 21 4.90 -1.05 -3.04
C LEU A 21 3.65 -1.68 -3.63
N PHE A 22 3.62 -3.01 -3.67
CA PHE A 22 2.51 -3.81 -4.18
C PHE A 22 2.37 -5.13 -3.42
N TYR A 23 1.23 -5.78 -3.61
CA TYR A 23 0.97 -7.17 -3.21
C TYR A 23 0.10 -7.85 -4.28
N PRO A 24 -0.07 -9.18 -4.27
CA PRO A 24 -0.64 -9.93 -5.40
C PRO A 24 -2.00 -9.40 -5.88
N GLU A 25 -2.88 -9.00 -4.96
CA GLU A 25 -4.23 -8.50 -5.25
C GLU A 25 -4.31 -7.00 -5.63
N SER A 26 -3.21 -6.25 -5.56
CA SER A 26 -3.17 -4.79 -5.78
C SER A 26 -2.21 -4.30 -6.87
N VAL A 27 -1.39 -5.18 -7.45
CA VAL A 27 -0.45 -4.80 -8.49
C VAL A 27 -1.14 -4.51 -9.83
N PHE A 28 -0.54 -3.63 -10.64
CA PHE A 28 -0.95 -3.44 -12.02
C PHE A 28 -0.68 -4.69 -12.87
N SER A 29 -1.65 -5.01 -13.73
CA SER A 29 -1.51 -6.05 -14.75
C SER A 29 -1.41 -5.48 -16.17
N ASP A 30 -1.75 -4.20 -16.37
CA ASP A 30 -1.68 -3.54 -17.69
C ASP A 30 -0.23 -3.10 -17.99
N PRO A 31 0.40 -3.61 -19.07
CA PRO A 31 1.74 -3.22 -19.48
C PRO A 31 1.94 -1.72 -19.74
N ASN A 32 0.89 -0.95 -20.04
CA ASN A 32 0.98 0.51 -20.24
C ASN A 32 1.46 1.25 -18.98
N HIS A 33 1.31 0.64 -17.80
CA HIS A 33 1.81 1.18 -16.54
C HIS A 33 3.22 0.69 -16.17
N ASN A 34 3.91 -0.01 -17.08
CA ASN A 34 5.28 -0.45 -16.84
C ASN A 34 6.25 0.73 -16.89
N ASP A 35 7.07 0.87 -15.86
CA ASP A 35 8.19 1.79 -15.80
C ASP A 35 9.48 0.99 -15.55
N PRO A 36 10.44 0.97 -16.49
CA PRO A 36 11.67 0.20 -16.36
C PRO A 36 12.58 0.69 -15.23
N ASN A 37 12.43 1.95 -14.77
CA ASN A 37 13.23 2.53 -13.69
C ASN A 37 12.63 2.31 -12.30
N THR A 38 11.41 1.76 -12.23
CA THR A 38 10.75 1.48 -10.95
C THR A 38 11.35 0.24 -10.30
N THR A 39 11.68 0.35 -9.00
CA THR A 39 11.87 -0.79 -8.10
C THR A 39 10.52 -1.18 -7.49
N ALA A 40 10.01 -2.35 -7.88
CA ALA A 40 8.75 -2.88 -7.40
C ALA A 40 8.98 -3.64 -6.09
N ILE A 41 8.38 -3.18 -4.99
CA ILE A 41 8.57 -3.76 -3.67
C ILE A 41 7.36 -4.62 -3.32
N LEU A 42 7.56 -5.94 -3.24
CA LEU A 42 6.54 -6.87 -2.77
C LEU A 42 6.40 -6.73 -1.25
N THR A 43 5.22 -6.32 -0.80
CA THR A 43 4.79 -6.34 0.59
C THR A 43 4.04 -7.65 0.85
N ALA A 44 4.72 -8.66 1.41
CA ALA A 44 4.11 -9.96 1.70
C ALA A 44 3.39 -9.95 3.05
N PHE A 45 2.10 -10.29 3.05
CA PHE A 45 1.24 -10.37 4.23
C PHE A 45 0.98 -11.81 4.68
N LYS A 46 1.11 -12.77 3.75
CA LYS A 46 0.88 -14.20 3.98
C LYS A 46 1.89 -15.05 3.18
N PRO A 47 2.23 -16.27 3.62
CA PRO A 47 3.13 -17.16 2.87
C PRO A 47 2.70 -17.39 1.41
N LEU A 48 1.39 -17.36 1.18
CA LEU A 48 0.80 -17.49 -0.15
C LEU A 48 1.25 -16.36 -1.11
N ASP A 49 1.59 -15.17 -0.61
CA ASP A 49 2.07 -14.07 -1.46
C ASP A 49 3.47 -14.36 -2.03
N LEU A 50 4.34 -15.00 -1.23
CA LEU A 50 5.67 -15.44 -1.69
C LEU A 50 5.58 -16.61 -2.65
N LYS A 51 4.67 -17.55 -2.40
CA LYS A 51 4.37 -18.64 -3.33
C LYS A 51 3.86 -18.11 -4.67
N TRP A 52 2.96 -17.13 -4.64
CA TRP A 52 2.49 -16.47 -5.86
C TRP A 52 3.63 -15.80 -6.62
N LEU A 53 4.55 -15.11 -5.94
CA LEU A 53 5.71 -14.49 -6.59
C LEU A 53 6.57 -15.55 -7.30
N TRP A 54 6.83 -16.68 -6.63
CA TRP A 54 7.56 -17.78 -7.24
C TRP A 54 6.84 -18.33 -8.48
N GLU A 55 5.53 -18.60 -8.38
CA GLU A 55 4.74 -19.14 -9.48
C GLU A 55 4.69 -18.19 -10.68
N VAL A 56 4.46 -16.88 -10.46
CA VAL A 56 4.39 -15.91 -11.57
C VAL A 56 5.75 -15.69 -12.25
N LEU A 57 6.86 -15.77 -11.51
CA LEU A 57 8.20 -15.59 -12.08
C LEU A 57 8.71 -16.83 -12.82
N THR A 58 8.28 -18.02 -12.41
CA THR A 58 8.70 -19.30 -13.02
C THR A 58 7.75 -19.80 -14.10
N GLY A 59 6.65 -19.07 -14.38
CA GLY A 59 5.61 -19.53 -15.29
C GLY A 59 4.81 -20.71 -14.75
N GLY A 60 4.79 -20.90 -13.43
CA GLY A 60 4.03 -21.93 -12.75
C GLY A 60 2.53 -21.66 -12.74
N LYS A 61 1.74 -22.69 -12.41
CA LYS A 61 0.30 -22.56 -12.29
C LYS A 61 -0.07 -21.80 -11.01
N ILE A 62 -0.52 -20.56 -11.16
CA ILE A 62 -0.95 -19.71 -10.05
C ILE A 62 -2.27 -20.23 -9.46
N ASN A 63 -2.27 -20.61 -8.19
CA ASN A 63 -3.50 -20.92 -7.46
C ASN A 63 -4.10 -19.63 -6.87
N THR A 64 -5.30 -19.25 -7.30
CA THR A 64 -5.97 -18.02 -6.85
C THR A 64 -6.77 -18.19 -5.55
N ASN A 65 -6.83 -19.38 -4.96
CA ASN A 65 -7.55 -19.63 -3.71
C ASN A 65 -6.79 -19.04 -2.50
N GLY A 66 -7.50 -18.38 -1.60
CA GLY A 66 -6.92 -17.77 -0.39
C GLY A 66 -6.53 -16.29 -0.54
N PHE A 67 -6.73 -15.72 -1.72
CA PHE A 67 -6.65 -14.27 -1.95
C PHE A 67 -8.04 -13.65 -1.80
N TRP A 68 -8.12 -12.43 -1.24
CA TRP A 68 -9.41 -11.74 -1.03
C TRP A 68 -9.98 -11.13 -2.32
N LYS A 69 -9.14 -11.03 -3.35
CA LYS A 69 -9.46 -10.64 -4.73
C LYS A 69 -8.56 -11.45 -5.66
N LYS A 70 -8.98 -11.69 -6.90
CA LYS A 70 -8.15 -12.38 -7.90
C LYS A 70 -6.77 -11.69 -8.00
N PRO A 71 -5.65 -12.40 -7.73
CA PRO A 71 -4.32 -11.82 -7.86
C PRO A 71 -3.95 -11.63 -9.33
N ALA A 72 -2.95 -10.81 -9.60
CA ALA A 72 -2.41 -10.69 -10.95
C ALA A 72 -1.84 -12.04 -11.42
N LEU A 73 -2.14 -12.40 -12.67
CA LEU A 73 -1.64 -13.65 -13.26
C LEU A 73 -0.33 -13.47 -14.03
N ASN A 74 0.07 -12.21 -14.24
CA ASN A 74 1.32 -11.81 -14.87
C ASN A 74 1.84 -10.58 -14.14
N LEU A 75 3.14 -10.37 -14.19
CA LEU A 75 3.78 -9.15 -13.69
C LEU A 75 4.23 -8.26 -14.84
N ILE A 76 4.01 -6.96 -14.70
CA ILE A 76 4.55 -5.95 -15.61
C ILE A 76 6.04 -5.66 -15.33
N TYR A 77 6.54 -6.07 -14.16
CA TYR A 77 7.92 -5.88 -13.72
C TYR A 77 8.80 -7.08 -14.04
N LYS A 78 10.07 -6.83 -14.38
CA LYS A 78 11.10 -7.87 -14.55
C LYS A 78 11.64 -8.34 -13.19
N PRO A 79 12.18 -9.58 -13.10
CA PRO A 79 12.72 -10.12 -11.84
C PRO A 79 13.73 -9.18 -11.15
N TYR A 80 14.61 -8.53 -11.90
CA TYR A 80 15.62 -7.62 -11.35
C TYR A 80 15.05 -6.32 -10.77
N GLN A 81 13.84 -5.92 -11.15
CA GLN A 81 13.14 -4.76 -10.60
C GLN A 81 12.46 -5.08 -9.26
N ILE A 82 12.31 -6.36 -8.91
CA ILE A 82 11.52 -6.78 -7.76
C ILE A 82 12.41 -6.89 -6.52
N ARG A 83 11.93 -6.36 -5.40
CA ARG A 83 12.49 -6.55 -4.05
C ARG A 83 11.39 -7.03 -3.12
N ILE A 84 11.75 -7.83 -2.13
CA ILE A 84 10.82 -8.25 -1.07
C ILE A 84 11.04 -7.32 0.11
N LEU A 85 9.97 -6.71 0.61
CA LEU A 85 10.04 -5.87 1.81
C LEU A 85 10.35 -6.73 3.03
N ASP A 86 11.32 -6.32 3.83
CA ASP A 86 11.58 -6.97 5.12
C ASP A 86 10.33 -6.83 6.03
N PRO A 87 9.78 -7.95 6.56
CA PRO A 87 8.66 -7.92 7.50
C PRO A 87 8.88 -7.02 8.73
N PHE A 88 10.12 -6.70 9.08
CA PHE A 88 10.47 -5.71 10.10
C PHE A 88 9.74 -4.37 9.88
N ILE A 89 9.67 -3.85 8.66
CA ILE A 89 9.00 -2.59 8.35
C ILE A 89 7.50 -2.67 8.65
N ILE A 90 6.85 -3.77 8.26
CA ILE A 90 5.42 -4.00 8.54
C ILE A 90 5.18 -4.13 10.05
N ARG A 91 6.08 -4.81 10.77
CA ARG A 91 6.01 -4.93 12.23
C ARG A 91 6.19 -3.60 12.93
N MET A 92 7.11 -2.76 12.48
CA MET A 92 7.31 -1.43 13.05
C MET A 92 6.08 -0.55 12.82
N ALA A 93 5.55 -0.54 11.60
CA ALA A 93 4.30 0.16 11.29
C ALA A 93 3.16 -0.28 12.23
N ALA A 94 2.98 -1.59 12.41
CA ALA A 94 1.89 -2.14 13.22
C ALA A 94 2.06 -1.86 14.71
N TYR A 95 3.23 -2.15 15.28
CA TYR A 95 3.39 -2.22 16.73
C TYR A 95 4.01 -0.96 17.35
N GLU A 96 4.96 -0.33 16.65
CA GLU A 96 5.67 0.84 17.18
C GLU A 96 4.99 2.14 16.77
N LEU A 97 4.42 2.23 15.57
CA LEU A 97 3.78 3.46 15.08
C LEU A 97 2.27 3.49 15.33
N LEU A 98 1.56 2.40 15.01
CA LEU A 98 0.10 2.32 15.15
C LEU A 98 -0.35 1.67 16.47
N HIS A 99 0.58 1.13 17.26
CA HIS A 99 0.32 0.47 18.54
C HIS A 99 -0.78 -0.60 18.51
N PHE A 100 -0.86 -1.36 17.41
CA PHE A 100 -1.80 -2.48 17.30
C PHE A 100 -1.43 -3.59 18.29
N PRO A 101 -2.42 -4.31 18.84
CA PRO A 101 -2.14 -5.45 19.68
C PRO A 101 -1.48 -6.57 18.86
N LYS A 102 -0.53 -7.28 19.46
CA LYS A 102 0.14 -8.43 18.81
C LYS A 102 -0.78 -9.64 18.66
N VAL A 103 -1.83 -9.72 19.47
CA VAL A 103 -2.81 -10.80 19.47
C VAL A 103 -4.20 -10.17 19.45
N PHE A 104 -5.03 -10.62 18.52
CA PHE A 104 -6.43 -10.23 18.43
C PHE A 104 -7.32 -11.33 18.99
N PRO A 105 -8.44 -10.98 19.65
CA PRO A 105 -9.45 -11.94 20.05
C PRO A 105 -9.95 -12.78 18.86
N LYS A 106 -10.26 -14.06 19.07
CA LYS A 106 -10.72 -14.97 18.00
C LYS A 106 -11.97 -14.49 17.25
N ASN A 107 -12.80 -13.67 17.91
CA ASN A 107 -14.02 -13.09 17.34
C ASN A 107 -13.78 -11.75 16.61
N GLN A 108 -12.55 -11.25 16.56
CA GLN A 108 -12.20 -10.01 15.87
C GLN A 108 -11.29 -10.29 14.67
N LYS A 109 -11.45 -9.48 13.62
CA LYS A 109 -10.51 -9.50 12.51
C LYS A 109 -9.20 -8.83 12.95
N PRO A 110 -8.04 -9.46 12.71
CA PRO A 110 -6.75 -8.82 12.95
C PRO A 110 -6.64 -7.51 12.18
N LYS A 111 -5.95 -6.54 12.79
CA LYS A 111 -5.67 -5.24 12.16
C LYS A 111 -4.27 -5.23 11.58
N HIS A 112 -4.15 -4.69 10.38
CA HIS A 112 -2.88 -4.54 9.66
C HIS A 112 -2.75 -3.10 9.16
N PRO A 113 -1.55 -2.51 9.15
CA PRO A 113 -1.34 -1.18 8.57
C PRO A 113 -1.72 -1.19 7.09
N THR A 114 -2.29 -0.10 6.59
CA THR A 114 -2.44 0.09 5.15
C THR A 114 -1.07 0.12 4.45
N THR A 115 -1.06 -0.18 3.15
CA THR A 115 0.15 -0.02 2.32
C THR A 115 0.70 1.42 2.38
N GLY A 116 -0.17 2.41 2.61
CA GLY A 116 0.20 3.80 2.84
C GLY A 116 1.11 3.98 4.05
N ILE A 117 0.68 3.50 5.21
CA ILE A 117 1.49 3.57 6.43
C ILE A 117 2.78 2.75 6.30
N ILE A 118 2.72 1.57 5.68
CA ILE A 118 3.92 0.75 5.41
C ILE A 118 4.93 1.51 4.53
N ALA A 119 4.45 2.24 3.52
CA ALA A 119 5.30 3.07 2.66
C ALA A 119 5.95 4.22 3.44
N ILE A 120 5.20 4.89 4.32
CA ILE A 120 5.73 5.94 5.21
C ILE A 120 6.80 5.36 6.14
N THR A 121 6.55 4.21 6.76
CA THR A 121 7.53 3.54 7.62
C THR A 121 8.79 3.19 6.84
N LEU A 122 8.68 2.66 5.62
CA LEU A 122 9.84 2.41 4.77
C LEU A 122 10.60 3.72 4.48
N ALA A 123 9.90 4.79 4.11
CA ALA A 123 10.51 6.08 3.80
C ALA A 123 11.32 6.62 4.99
N PHE A 124 10.80 6.54 6.22
CA PHE A 124 11.54 6.93 7.42
C PHE A 124 12.85 6.15 7.66
N HIS A 125 13.00 4.94 7.11
CA HIS A 125 14.24 4.18 7.24
C HIS A 125 15.29 4.50 6.16
N ILE A 126 14.86 5.03 5.01
CA ILE A 126 15.72 5.17 3.83
C ILE A 126 15.87 6.61 3.34
N CYS A 127 15.12 7.54 3.91
CA CYS A 127 15.09 8.95 3.54
C CYS A 127 15.42 9.84 4.73
N HIS A 128 16.09 10.96 4.47
CA HIS A 128 16.35 12.01 5.47
C HIS A 128 15.16 12.97 5.63
N GLU A 129 14.36 13.12 4.58
CA GLU A 129 13.19 13.99 4.53
C GLU A 129 12.07 13.26 3.79
N VAL A 130 10.84 13.39 4.28
CA VAL A 130 9.67 12.70 3.74
C VAL A 130 8.54 13.69 3.51
N HIS A 131 8.05 13.73 2.27
CA HIS A 131 6.90 14.53 1.87
C HIS A 131 5.72 13.59 1.60
N LEU A 132 4.52 13.95 2.07
CA LEU A 132 3.31 13.15 1.93
C LEU A 132 2.31 13.82 0.99
N ALA A 133 1.82 13.07 0.01
CA ALA A 133 0.72 13.45 -0.87
C ALA A 133 -0.33 12.33 -0.91
N GLY A 134 -1.62 12.69 -1.01
CA GLY A 134 -2.71 11.72 -1.19
C GLY A 134 -3.16 11.00 0.08
N PHE A 135 -2.90 11.57 1.25
CA PHE A 135 -3.33 11.04 2.57
C PHE A 135 -4.55 11.77 3.16
N LYS A 136 -5.28 12.55 2.34
CA LYS A 136 -6.50 13.27 2.74
C LYS A 136 -7.72 12.37 2.54
N TYR A 137 -8.29 11.88 3.64
CA TYR A 137 -9.50 11.09 3.63
C TYR A 137 -10.57 11.76 4.48
N ASN A 138 -11.75 11.98 3.90
CA ASN A 138 -12.92 12.42 4.66
C ASN A 138 -13.75 11.20 5.08
N PHE A 139 -13.49 10.67 6.27
CA PHE A 139 -14.23 9.52 6.80
C PHE A 139 -15.67 9.84 7.21
N SER A 140 -16.01 11.13 7.34
CA SER A 140 -17.37 11.57 7.64
C SER A 140 -18.26 11.57 6.40
N ASP A 141 -17.68 11.74 5.20
CA ASP A 141 -18.39 11.65 3.94
C ASP A 141 -18.10 10.32 3.22
N LEU A 142 -19.00 9.35 3.36
CA LEU A 142 -18.90 8.04 2.70
C LEU A 142 -18.98 8.09 1.18
N LYS A 143 -19.44 9.20 0.59
CA LYS A 143 -19.49 9.41 -0.87
C LYS A 143 -18.21 10.04 -1.40
N SER A 144 -17.35 10.58 -0.54
CA SER A 144 -16.10 11.18 -0.96
C SER A 144 -15.22 10.15 -1.70
N PRO A 145 -14.46 10.59 -2.72
CA PRO A 145 -13.58 9.70 -3.47
C PRO A 145 -12.54 9.05 -2.55
N LEU A 146 -12.35 7.74 -2.69
CA LEU A 146 -11.29 7.01 -1.98
C LEU A 146 -9.93 7.17 -2.66
N HIS A 147 -9.95 7.41 -3.97
CA HIS A 147 -8.78 7.50 -4.82
C HIS A 147 -8.91 8.73 -5.71
N TYR A 148 -7.77 9.27 -6.15
CA TYR A 148 -7.72 10.32 -7.18
C TYR A 148 -8.12 9.82 -8.58
N TYR A 149 -8.41 8.52 -8.72
CA TYR A 149 -8.76 7.83 -9.95
C TYR A 149 -9.91 6.86 -9.71
N GLY A 150 -10.71 6.60 -10.74
CA GLY A 150 -11.86 5.70 -10.66
C GLY A 150 -12.97 6.20 -9.72
N ASN A 151 -13.93 5.31 -9.42
CA ASN A 151 -15.19 5.68 -8.76
C ASN A 151 -15.35 5.07 -7.36
N ALA A 152 -14.25 4.56 -6.78
CA ALA A 152 -14.28 4.01 -5.43
C ALA A 152 -14.49 5.12 -4.41
N THR A 153 -15.32 4.88 -3.39
CA THR A 153 -15.62 5.87 -2.35
C THR A 153 -15.24 5.37 -0.96
N MET A 154 -15.18 6.29 0.00
CA MET A 154 -14.87 6.00 1.41
C MET A 154 -15.80 4.94 2.05
N SER A 155 -16.98 4.69 1.49
CA SER A 155 -17.85 3.57 1.85
C SER A 155 -17.15 2.21 1.84
N LEU A 156 -16.20 1.99 0.92
CA LEU A 156 -15.43 0.73 0.87
C LEU A 156 -14.47 0.61 2.06
N MET A 157 -13.80 1.70 2.43
CA MET A 157 -12.91 1.71 3.61
C MET A 157 -13.68 1.54 4.91
N ASN A 158 -14.87 2.14 5.01
CA ASN A 158 -15.72 1.98 6.20
C ASN A 158 -16.17 0.52 6.40
N LYS A 159 -16.38 -0.23 5.32
CA LYS A 159 -16.70 -1.67 5.37
C LYS A 159 -15.48 -2.56 5.63
N ASN A 160 -14.26 -2.02 5.52
CA ASN A 160 -13.04 -2.80 5.67
C ASN A 160 -12.73 -3.04 7.15
N ALA A 161 -12.91 -4.28 7.58
CA ALA A 161 -12.65 -4.68 8.97
C ALA A 161 -11.17 -4.97 9.30
N TYR A 162 -10.25 -4.92 8.33
CA TYR A 162 -8.83 -5.28 8.53
C TYR A 162 -7.91 -4.08 8.80
N HIS A 163 -8.39 -2.85 8.57
CA HIS A 163 -7.63 -1.64 8.90
C HIS A 163 -8.28 -0.93 10.09
N ASN A 164 -7.47 -0.19 10.85
CA ASN A 164 -7.95 0.73 11.88
C ASN A 164 -7.61 2.15 11.42
N VAL A 165 -8.46 2.70 10.56
CA VAL A 165 -8.12 3.95 9.88
C VAL A 165 -8.11 5.14 10.83
N THR A 166 -8.84 5.07 11.95
CA THR A 166 -8.76 6.07 13.02
C THR A 166 -7.35 6.10 13.64
N ALA A 167 -6.75 4.94 13.94
CA ALA A 167 -5.38 4.89 14.44
C ALA A 167 -4.37 5.44 13.41
N GLU A 168 -4.57 5.13 12.12
CA GLU A 168 -3.72 5.66 11.05
C GLU A 168 -3.84 7.19 10.92
N GLN A 169 -5.04 7.75 11.06
CA GLN A 169 -5.24 9.20 11.06
C GLN A 169 -4.58 9.89 12.26
N LEU A 170 -4.70 9.30 13.45
CA LEU A 170 -4.06 9.84 14.65
C LEU A 170 -2.54 9.84 14.49
N PHE A 171 -1.98 8.76 13.94
CA PHE A 171 -0.56 8.69 13.62
C PHE A 171 -0.14 9.74 12.58
N LEU A 172 -0.86 9.86 11.46
CA LEU A 172 -0.58 10.86 10.43
C LEU A 172 -0.63 12.29 10.99
N LYS A 173 -1.63 12.58 11.83
CA LYS A 173 -1.75 13.87 12.52
C LYS A 173 -0.55 14.14 13.43
N ASP A 174 -0.13 13.16 14.23
CA ASP A 174 1.00 13.30 15.16
C ASP A 174 2.32 13.61 14.43
N ILE A 175 2.64 12.88 13.35
CA ILE A 175 3.88 13.11 12.59
C ILE A 175 3.87 14.46 11.85
N LEU A 176 2.69 14.97 11.48
CA LEU A 176 2.52 16.30 10.89
C LEU A 176 2.72 17.40 11.92
N GLU A 177 2.05 17.30 13.07
CA GLU A 177 2.16 18.29 14.16
C GLU A 177 3.60 18.38 14.71
N LYS A 178 4.35 17.27 14.69
CA LYS A 178 5.77 17.21 15.08
C LYS A 178 6.75 17.61 13.98
N ASN A 179 6.28 17.95 12.77
CA ASN A 179 7.11 18.28 11.61
C ASN A 179 8.09 17.16 11.22
N PHE A 180 7.72 15.89 11.42
CA PHE A 180 8.52 14.75 10.92
C PHE A 180 8.34 14.53 9.41
N VAL A 181 7.27 15.07 8.84
CA VAL A 181 6.96 15.03 7.41
C VAL A 181 6.41 16.37 6.94
N ILE A 182 6.54 16.64 5.64
CA ILE A 182 5.92 17.80 4.97
C ILE A 182 4.66 17.33 4.24
N ASN A 183 3.50 17.94 4.52
CA ASN A 183 2.29 17.64 3.76
C ASN A 183 2.26 18.45 2.46
N LEU A 184 2.17 17.75 1.33
CA LEU A 184 1.96 18.34 0.00
C LEU A 184 0.49 18.26 -0.44
N THR A 185 -0.38 17.61 0.34
CA THR A 185 -1.80 17.53 0.01
C THR A 185 -2.43 18.88 0.32
N GLU A 186 -2.75 19.67 -0.72
CA GLU A 186 -3.41 20.97 -0.60
C GLU A 186 -4.80 20.86 0.07
N ASP A 187 -5.22 21.96 0.72
CA ASP A 187 -6.53 22.12 1.38
C ASP A 187 -7.67 22.31 0.39
#